data_AF-G3Y816-F1
#
_entry.id   AF-G3Y816-F1
#
_cell.length_a   1.000
_cell.length_b   1.000
_cell.length_c   1.000
_cell.angle_alpha   90.00
_cell.angle_beta   90.00
_cell.angle_gamma   90.00
#
_symmetry.space_group_name_H-M   'P 1'
#
loop_
_entity.id
_entity.type
_entity.pdbx_description
1 polymer ?
#
loop_
_entity_poly.entity_id
_entity_poly.type
_entity_poly.pdbx_seq_one_letter_code
_entity_poly.pdbx_strand_id
1 'polypeptide(L)'
;DPIATASIRQMVKECRSRASRGVYMHVGSRAVDSRITWLPQELQRMIIDRLDYNDIRQMLRALKWIMDPSYWKRRLDVHFFSEIQFLREDKGLDWQWLCLKVEALKDTKVGKKRTRFFDLLMQVGDRY
;
A
#
# COMPACT_ATOMS: atom_id res chain seq x y z
N ASP A 1 -20.92 -0.82 5.40
CA ASP A 1 -20.86 -2.23 4.97
C ASP A 1 -19.97 -3.04 5.93
N PRO A 2 -20.55 -3.88 6.82
CA PRO A 2 -19.83 -4.52 7.94
C PRO A 2 -18.70 -5.47 7.51
N ILE A 3 -18.81 -6.07 6.33
CA ILE A 3 -17.87 -7.07 5.80
C ILE A 3 -16.55 -6.41 5.36
N ALA A 4 -16.61 -5.18 4.85
CA ALA A 4 -15.42 -4.44 4.42
C ALA A 4 -14.66 -3.80 5.60
N THR A 5 -15.36 -3.31 6.62
CA THR A 5 -14.76 -2.80 7.87
C THR A 5 -14.10 -3.91 8.68
N ALA A 6 -14.66 -5.12 8.67
CA ALA A 6 -14.03 -6.30 9.25
C ALA A 6 -12.71 -6.64 8.54
N SER A 7 -12.65 -6.50 7.21
CA SER A 7 -11.45 -6.75 6.42
C SER A 7 -10.30 -5.79 6.76
N ILE A 8 -10.57 -4.48 6.88
CA ILE A 8 -9.52 -3.50 7.20
C ILE A 8 -9.01 -3.65 8.64
N ARG A 9 -9.91 -3.81 9.63
CA ARG A 9 -9.47 -4.04 11.02
C ARG A 9 -8.63 -5.32 11.14
N GLN A 10 -9.01 -6.35 10.41
CA GLN A 10 -8.25 -7.59 10.32
C GLN A 10 -6.88 -7.36 9.65
N MET A 11 -6.82 -6.58 8.57
CA MET A 11 -5.54 -6.20 7.93
C MET A 11 -4.65 -5.39 8.87
N VAL A 12 -5.20 -4.48 9.67
CA VAL A 12 -4.43 -3.70 10.65
C VAL A 12 -3.89 -4.61 11.74
N LYS A 13 -4.69 -5.56 12.23
CA LYS A 13 -4.26 -6.58 13.20
C LYS A 13 -3.15 -7.46 12.62
N GLU A 14 -3.28 -7.88 11.37
CA GLU A 14 -2.25 -8.64 10.65
C GLU A 14 -0.98 -7.81 10.43
N CYS A 15 -1.11 -6.52 10.07
CA CYS A 15 0.00 -5.61 9.87
C CYS A 15 0.83 -5.45 11.15
N ARG A 16 0.15 -5.21 12.28
CA ARG A 16 0.78 -5.14 13.62
C ARG A 16 1.44 -6.45 14.01
N SER A 17 0.78 -7.59 13.76
CA SER A 17 1.36 -8.91 14.04
C SER A 17 2.57 -9.23 13.16
N ARG A 18 2.65 -8.69 11.95
CA ARG A 18 3.81 -8.89 11.06
C ARG A 18 4.99 -8.03 11.49
N ALA A 19 4.74 -6.78 11.85
CA ALA A 19 5.75 -5.87 12.37
C ALA A 19 6.35 -6.39 13.68
N SER A 20 5.53 -6.89 14.62
CA SER A 20 6.02 -7.47 15.88
C SER A 20 6.84 -8.74 15.69
N ARG A 21 6.61 -9.49 14.59
CA ARG A 21 7.40 -10.67 14.22
C ARG A 21 8.63 -10.34 13.38
N GLY A 22 8.87 -9.07 13.06
CA GLY A 22 9.96 -8.66 12.16
C GLY A 22 9.82 -9.22 10.73
N VAL A 23 8.62 -9.66 10.33
CA VAL A 23 8.37 -10.22 9.00
C VAL A 23 8.12 -9.08 8.03
N TYR A 24 9.17 -8.32 7.75
CA TYR A 24 9.25 -7.47 6.57
C TYR A 24 9.25 -8.37 5.33
N MET A 25 8.85 -7.85 4.17
CA MET A 25 8.92 -8.65 2.94
C MET A 25 10.33 -9.19 2.76
N HIS A 26 10.50 -10.51 2.83
CA HIS A 26 11.79 -11.17 2.62
C HIS A 26 12.34 -10.76 1.26
N VAL A 27 13.46 -10.03 1.31
CA VAL A 27 14.27 -9.69 0.16
C VAL A 27 14.90 -11.02 -0.32
N GLY A 28 14.59 -11.45 -1.54
CA GLY A 28 15.11 -12.71 -2.08
C GLY A 28 16.64 -12.73 -2.07
N SER A 29 17.25 -13.89 -1.82
CA SER A 29 18.70 -14.00 -1.59
C SER A 29 19.57 -13.44 -2.75
N ARG A 30 19.12 -13.55 -4.00
CA ARG A 30 19.85 -13.04 -5.17
C ARG A 30 19.23 -11.76 -5.70
N ALA A 31 19.94 -10.64 -5.54
CA ALA A 31 19.62 -9.43 -6.29
C ALA A 31 20.05 -9.69 -7.73
N VAL A 32 19.25 -9.30 -8.72
CA VAL A 32 19.78 -9.20 -10.07
C VAL A 32 20.73 -8.01 -10.07
N ASP A 33 22.02 -8.26 -10.30
CA ASP A 33 23.00 -7.19 -10.46
C ASP A 33 22.67 -6.47 -11.79
N SER A 34 21.96 -5.36 -11.70
CA SER A 34 21.38 -4.65 -12.83
C SER A 34 21.60 -3.16 -12.65
N ARG A 35 21.92 -2.44 -13.73
CA ARG A 35 22.12 -0.97 -13.69
C ARG A 35 20.92 -0.23 -13.13
N ILE A 36 19.72 -0.83 -13.19
CA ILE A 36 18.51 -0.27 -12.61
C ILE A 36 18.63 -0.13 -11.09
N THR A 37 19.37 -1.01 -10.39
CA THR A 37 19.52 -0.94 -8.93
C THR A 37 20.32 0.28 -8.47
N TRP A 38 21.08 0.89 -9.38
CA TRP A 38 21.93 2.06 -9.12
C TRP A 38 21.23 3.39 -9.35
N LEU A 39 19.96 3.39 -9.75
CA LEU A 39 19.21 4.62 -10.00
C LEU A 39 19.04 5.42 -8.70
N PRO A 40 19.06 6.76 -8.77
CA PRO A 40 18.66 7.63 -7.66
C PRO A 40 17.25 7.30 -7.15
N GLN A 41 17.02 7.54 -5.87
CA GLN A 41 15.77 7.16 -5.20
C GLN A 41 14.55 7.83 -5.83
N GLU A 42 14.70 9.03 -6.38
CA GLU A 42 13.66 9.76 -7.11
C GLU A 42 13.21 8.99 -8.35
N LEU A 43 14.15 8.47 -9.14
CA LEU A 43 13.84 7.68 -10.34
C LEU A 43 13.25 6.32 -9.96
N GLN A 44 13.74 5.70 -8.89
CA GLN A 44 13.14 4.47 -8.37
C GLN A 44 11.67 4.69 -7.97
N ARG A 45 11.36 5.79 -7.27
CA ARG A 45 9.98 6.16 -6.90
C ARG A 45 9.13 6.41 -8.15
N MET A 46 9.64 7.17 -9.13
CA MET A 46 8.93 7.41 -10.39
C MET A 46 8.59 6.11 -11.13
N ILE A 47 9.49 5.11 -11.11
CA ILE A 47 9.23 3.79 -11.70
C ILE A 47 8.12 3.08 -10.93
N ILE A 48 8.24 3.00 -9.59
CA ILE A 48 7.22 2.35 -8.75
C ILE A 48 5.85 3.03 -8.93
N ASP A 49 5.79 4.36 -9.06
CA ASP A 49 4.56 5.13 -9.29
C ASP A 49 3.82 4.77 -10.58
N ARG A 50 4.50 4.15 -11.56
CA ARG A 50 3.88 3.69 -12.80
C ARG A 50 3.40 2.24 -12.77
N LEU A 51 3.74 1.49 -11.71
CA LEU A 51 3.44 0.06 -11.61
C LEU A 51 2.21 -0.20 -10.74
N ASP A 52 1.54 -1.31 -11.04
CA ASP A 52 0.47 -1.83 -10.20
C ASP A 52 1.01 -2.58 -8.97
N TYR A 53 0.13 -2.85 -8.02
CA TYR A 53 0.51 -3.49 -6.75
C TYR A 53 1.15 -4.87 -6.92
N ASN A 54 0.83 -5.61 -7.99
CA ASN A 54 1.33 -6.94 -8.23
C ASN A 54 2.75 -6.89 -8.80
N ASP A 55 2.97 -6.02 -9.78
CA ASP A 55 4.26 -5.79 -10.39
C ASP A 55 5.27 -5.19 -9.41
N ILE A 56 4.83 -4.27 -8.55
CA ILE A 56 5.66 -3.72 -7.47
C ILE A 56 6.19 -4.81 -6.56
N ARG A 57 5.34 -5.78 -6.16
CA ARG A 57 5.76 -6.88 -5.27
C ARG A 57 6.85 -7.73 -5.89
N GLN A 58 6.73 -8.03 -7.18
CA GLN A 58 7.72 -8.82 -7.91
C GLN A 58 9.01 -8.02 -8.09
N MET A 59 8.89 -6.75 -8.50
CA MET A 59 10.02 -5.87 -8.73
C MET A 59 10.83 -5.62 -7.46
N LEU A 60 10.20 -5.27 -6.33
CA LEU A 60 10.92 -5.03 -5.07
C LEU A 60 11.66 -6.27 -4.58
N ARG A 61 11.11 -7.48 -4.81
CA ARG A 61 11.79 -8.74 -4.50
C ARG A 61 13.01 -8.99 -5.39
N ALA A 62 12.93 -8.64 -6.67
CA ALA A 62 13.99 -8.87 -7.64
C ALA A 62 15.13 -7.84 -7.54
N LEU A 63 14.78 -6.56 -7.35
CA LEU A 63 15.71 -5.43 -7.33
C LEU A 63 16.23 -5.09 -5.93
N LYS A 64 15.66 -5.68 -4.88
CA LYS A 64 15.96 -5.37 -3.48
C LYS A 64 15.82 -3.88 -3.11
N TRP A 65 14.99 -3.13 -3.83
CA TRP A 65 14.74 -1.73 -3.52
C TRP A 65 14.01 -1.58 -2.20
N ILE A 66 14.47 -0.63 -1.40
CA ILE A 66 13.87 -0.27 -0.12
C ILE A 66 13.37 1.16 -0.24
N MET A 67 12.08 1.35 0.03
CA MET A 67 11.44 2.66 0.04
C MET A 67 11.12 3.06 1.48
N ASP A 68 11.29 4.34 1.77
CA ASP A 68 10.98 4.90 3.08
C ASP A 68 9.48 4.74 3.40
N PRO A 69 9.10 4.48 4.67
CA PRO A 69 7.70 4.41 5.07
C PRO A 69 6.86 5.63 4.65
N SER A 70 7.45 6.83 4.61
CA SER A 70 6.76 8.05 4.15
C SER A 70 6.32 7.99 2.68
N TYR A 71 7.07 7.29 1.82
CA TYR A 71 6.68 7.07 0.42
C TYR A 71 5.39 6.23 0.37
N TRP A 72 5.36 5.11 1.09
CA TRP A 72 4.16 4.26 1.15
C TRP A 72 2.97 4.95 1.80
N LYS A 73 3.19 5.79 2.81
CA LYS A 73 2.14 6.64 3.41
C LYS A 73 1.55 7.64 2.43
N ARG A 74 2.38 8.19 1.53
CA ARG A 74 1.93 9.13 0.49
C ARG A 74 1.18 8.43 -0.63
N ARG A 75 1.68 7.26 -1.05
CA ARG A 75 1.05 6.44 -2.10
C ARG A 75 -0.27 5.83 -1.65
N LEU A 76 -0.35 5.44 -0.37
CA LEU A 76 -1.57 4.97 0.24
C LEU A 76 -2.61 6.09 0.19
N ASP A 77 -3.63 5.90 -0.65
CA ASP A 77 -4.74 6.83 -0.77
C ASP A 77 -5.61 6.80 0.49
N VAL A 78 -5.29 7.68 1.43
CA VAL A 78 -5.88 7.74 2.76
C VAL A 78 -7.31 8.30 2.76
N HIS A 79 -7.74 8.92 1.65
CA HIS A 79 -9.10 9.41 1.51
C HIS A 79 -10.08 8.25 1.33
N PHE A 80 -9.58 7.13 0.81
CA PHE A 80 -10.39 5.96 0.50
C PHE A 80 -10.83 5.12 1.69
N PHE A 81 -10.04 5.17 2.76
CA PHE A 81 -10.29 4.44 3.99
C PHE A 81 -10.03 5.38 5.16
N SER A 82 -11.08 6.05 5.63
CA SER A 82 -11.04 6.89 6.82
C SER A 82 -10.50 6.13 8.05
N GLU A 83 -10.70 4.81 8.08
CA GLU A 83 -10.14 3.92 9.11
C GLU A 83 -8.61 3.89 9.13
N ILE A 84 -7.94 4.24 8.03
CA ILE A 84 -6.48 4.29 7.90
C ILE A 84 -5.93 5.65 8.34
N GLN A 85 -6.73 6.73 8.31
CA GLN A 85 -6.28 8.05 8.76
C GLN A 85 -5.84 8.02 10.23
N PHE A 86 -6.58 7.28 11.07
CA PHE A 86 -6.24 7.06 12.49
C PHE A 86 -4.92 6.32 12.71
N LEU A 87 -4.37 5.66 11.67
CA LEU A 87 -3.13 4.90 11.76
C LEU A 87 -1.91 5.72 11.33
N ARG A 88 -2.07 6.91 10.75
CA ARG A 88 -0.95 7.70 10.19
C ARG A 88 0.17 7.96 11.19
N GLU A 89 -0.16 8.06 12.47
CA GLU A 89 0.78 8.32 13.57
C GLU A 89 1.47 7.05 14.11
N ASP A 90 0.97 5.86 13.73
CA ASP A 90 1.53 4.58 14.17
C ASP A 90 2.86 4.30 13.47
N LYS A 91 3.95 4.37 14.23
CA LYS A 91 5.33 4.14 13.76
C LYS A 91 5.66 2.66 13.60
N GLY A 92 4.85 1.75 14.16
CA GLY A 92 5.11 0.32 14.18
C GLY A 92 4.47 -0.47 13.04
N LEU A 93 3.95 0.19 11.99
CA LEU A 93 3.26 -0.47 10.90
C LEU A 93 4.17 -0.70 9.68
N ASP A 94 3.99 -1.85 9.03
CA ASP A 94 4.54 -2.14 7.71
C ASP A 94 3.70 -1.40 6.65
N TRP A 95 4.04 -0.13 6.42
CA TRP A 95 3.36 0.75 5.48
C TRP A 95 3.39 0.24 4.04
N GLN A 96 4.47 -0.45 3.65
CA GLN A 96 4.57 -1.08 2.34
C GLN A 96 3.53 -2.19 2.19
N TRP A 97 3.47 -3.12 3.15
CA TRP A 97 2.51 -4.20 3.11
C TRP A 97 1.08 -3.69 3.14
N LEU A 98 0.79 -2.69 3.98
CA LEU A 98 -0.52 -2.08 4.08
C LEU A 98 -0.93 -1.43 2.75
N CYS A 99 -0.05 -0.63 2.14
CA CYS A 99 -0.29 0.02 0.84
C CYS A 99 -0.66 -1.00 -0.23
N LEU A 100 0.19 -2.02 -0.43
CA LEU A 100 -0.02 -3.02 -1.49
C LEU A 100 -1.25 -3.90 -1.23
N LYS A 101 -1.58 -4.18 0.03
CA LYS A 101 -2.79 -4.93 0.37
C LYS A 101 -4.06 -4.12 0.16
N VAL A 102 -4.02 -2.82 0.45
CA VAL A 102 -5.14 -1.91 0.18
C VAL A 102 -5.36 -1.75 -1.32
N GLU A 103 -4.29 -1.57 -2.10
CA GLU A 103 -4.36 -1.52 -3.57
C GLU A 103 -4.95 -2.83 -4.14
N ALA A 104 -4.50 -3.98 -3.66
CA ALA A 104 -5.07 -5.27 -4.05
C ALA A 104 -6.57 -5.40 -3.70
N LEU A 105 -6.99 -4.85 -2.55
CA LEU A 105 -8.41 -4.84 -2.18
C LEU A 105 -9.23 -3.94 -3.10
N LYS A 106 -8.71 -2.77 -3.50
CA LYS A 106 -9.40 -1.87 -4.45
C LYS A 106 -9.75 -2.58 -5.76
N ASP A 107 -8.89 -3.48 -6.24
CA ASP A 107 -9.13 -4.19 -7.50
C ASP A 107 -10.21 -5.30 -7.41
N THR A 108 -10.56 -5.74 -6.19
CA THR A 108 -11.64 -6.71 -5.98
C THR A 108 -13.02 -6.12 -6.29
N LYS A 109 -14.02 -6.97 -6.57
CA LYS A 109 -15.41 -6.53 -6.78
C LYS A 109 -15.96 -5.68 -5.62
N VAL A 110 -15.57 -5.99 -4.39
CA VAL A 110 -15.98 -5.25 -3.18
C VAL A 110 -15.27 -3.91 -3.11
N GLY A 111 -13.96 -3.87 -3.38
CA GLY A 111 -13.19 -2.64 -3.45
C GLY A 111 -13.70 -1.68 -4.53
N LYS A 112 -13.99 -2.19 -5.73
CA LYS A 112 -14.56 -1.41 -6.84
C LYS A 112 -15.92 -0.80 -6.51
N LYS A 113 -16.81 -1.55 -5.82
CA LYS A 113 -18.09 -1.02 -5.34
C LYS A 113 -17.91 0.10 -4.31
N ARG A 114 -16.99 -0.07 -3.35
CA ARG A 114 -16.67 0.96 -2.35
C ARG A 114 -16.05 2.20 -2.99
N THR A 115 -15.19 2.00 -3.99
CA THR A 115 -14.60 3.07 -4.81
C THR A 115 -15.67 3.91 -5.45
N ARG A 116 -16.56 3.27 -6.19
CA ARG A 116 -17.68 3.94 -6.85
C ARG A 116 -18.61 4.64 -5.87
N PHE A 117 -18.90 4.03 -4.71
CA PHE A 117 -19.74 4.65 -3.69
C PHE A 117 -19.11 5.90 -3.09
N PHE A 118 -17.81 5.86 -2.80
CA PHE A 118 -17.08 7.01 -2.26
C PHE A 118 -16.96 8.14 -3.29
N ASP A 119 -16.64 7.80 -4.55
CA ASP A 119 -16.59 8.78 -5.64
C ASP A 119 -17.93 9.50 -5.84
N LEU A 120 -19.05 8.76 -5.72
CA LEU A 120 -20.40 9.33 -5.76
C LEU A 120 -20.65 10.28 -4.57
N LEU A 121 -20.23 9.91 -3.36
CA LEU A 121 -20.38 10.78 -2.19
C LEU A 121 -19.57 12.07 -2.33
N MET A 122 -18.33 12.00 -2.84
CA MET A 122 -17.51 13.19 -3.11
C MET A 122 -18.15 14.10 -4.15
N GLN A 123 -18.68 13.54 -5.25
CA GLN A 123 -19.37 14.32 -6.29
C GLN A 123 -20.65 15.02 -5.79
N VAL A 124 -21.34 14.43 -4.82
CA VAL A 124 -22.52 15.06 -4.21
C VAL A 124 -22.10 16.10 -3.17
N GLY A 125 -21.03 15.83 -2.42
CA GLY A 125 -20.46 16.76 -1.44
C GLY A 125 -19.91 18.04 -2.06
N ASP A 126 -19.27 17.96 -3.23
CA ASP A 126 -18.73 19.14 -3.96
C ASP A 126 -19.83 20.02 -4.61
N ARG A 127 -21.10 19.57 -4.59
CA ARG A 127 -22.24 20.31 -5.16
C ARG A 127 -23.00 21.16 -4.12
N TYR A 128 -22.57 21.15 -2.87
CA TYR A 128 -23.15 21.91 -1.75
C TYR A 128 -22.06 22.70 -1.02
#